data_AF-A0AAN8ESF0-F1
#
_entry.id   AF-A0AAN8ESF0-F1
#
_cell.length_a   1.000
_cell.length_b   1.000
_cell.length_c   1.000
_cell.angle_alpha   90.00
_cell.angle_beta   90.00
_cell.angle_gamma   90.00
#
_symmetry.space_group_name_H-M   'P 1'
#
loop_
_entity.id
_entity.type
_entity.pdbx_description
1 polymer ?
#
loop_
_entity_poly.entity_id
_entity_poly.type
_entity_poly.pdbx_seq_one_letter_code
_entity_poly.pdbx_strand_id
1 'polypeptide(L)'
;MHHWVHKWRHEGRCSRCGKSFQQKMFNFQQKEKETVAVACSWCKESYHLKHCFNREKLEERCHRGQLRELMVPPNWILRLPNRHRSKHKQHTNRQSRKPTRQFVVKPNDWSGGPSQPLIVFVNPKSGGNKGSKALHTLCWLLNPRQVFDITSLKGPKFGLEVYRKLVTQLRILVCGGDGTVGWVLQTLDNLNWPAYPPISIMPLGTGNDLSR
;
A
#
# COMPACT_ATOMS: atom_id res chain seq x y z
N MET A 1 -9.87 -11.98 7.69
CA MET A 1 -8.81 -12.97 7.99
C MET A 1 -7.47 -12.26 8.11
N HIS A 2 -6.57 -12.75 8.97
CA HIS A 2 -5.19 -12.26 9.01
C HIS A 2 -4.43 -12.67 7.74
N HIS A 3 -3.43 -11.88 7.36
CA HIS A 3 -2.44 -12.28 6.36
C HIS A 3 -1.08 -12.37 7.06
N TRP A 4 -0.73 -13.58 7.50
CA TRP A 4 0.49 -13.85 8.26
C TRP A 4 1.70 -13.96 7.33
N VAL A 5 2.77 -13.25 7.66
CA VAL A 5 4.04 -13.24 6.92
C VAL A 5 5.16 -13.69 7.83
N HIS A 6 5.92 -14.67 7.36
CA HIS A 6 7.10 -15.19 8.04
C HIS A 6 8.28 -14.21 7.86
N LYS A 7 8.94 -13.89 8.96
CA LYS A 7 10.03 -12.92 9.01
C LYS A 7 11.26 -13.49 9.72
N TRP A 8 12.38 -13.50 8.99
CA TRP A 8 13.70 -13.79 9.55
C TRP A 8 14.24 -12.64 10.40
N ARG A 9 13.85 -11.39 10.09
CA ARG A 9 14.13 -10.20 10.90
C ARG A 9 12.84 -9.42 11.13
N HIS A 10 12.57 -9.07 12.38
CA HIS A 10 11.41 -8.27 12.76
C HIS A 10 11.76 -7.40 13.97
N GLU A 11 11.23 -6.18 13.97
CA GLU A 11 11.45 -5.19 15.03
C GLU A 11 10.21 -5.10 15.92
N GLY A 12 10.40 -4.65 17.16
CA GLY A 12 9.34 -4.55 18.15
C GLY A 12 9.27 -5.76 19.08
N ARG A 13 8.08 -5.99 19.65
CA ARG A 13 7.83 -6.97 20.71
C ARG A 13 6.73 -7.94 20.30
N CYS A 14 6.86 -9.18 20.76
CA CYS A 14 5.86 -10.22 20.56
C CYS A 14 4.56 -9.87 21.32
N SER A 15 3.43 -9.93 20.64
CA SER A 15 2.11 -9.62 21.18
C SER A 15 1.64 -10.60 22.26
N ARG A 16 2.25 -11.78 22.37
CA ARG A 16 1.90 -12.77 23.41
C ARG A 16 2.77 -12.68 24.65
N CYS A 17 4.10 -12.70 24.49
CA CYS A 17 5.03 -12.77 25.62
C CYS A 17 5.71 -11.44 25.96
N GLY A 18 5.50 -10.38 25.17
CA GLY A 18 6.09 -9.05 25.35
C GLY A 18 7.60 -8.97 25.06
N LYS A 19 8.27 -10.10 24.83
CA LYS A 19 9.72 -10.15 24.57
C LYS A 19 10.06 -9.72 23.14
N SER A 20 11.27 -9.19 22.95
CA SER A 20 11.79 -8.83 21.63
C SER A 20 12.09 -10.06 20.77
N PHE A 21 12.20 -9.84 19.47
CA PHE A 21 12.62 -10.86 18.52
C PHE A 21 14.14 -10.93 18.52
N GLN A 22 14.71 -11.81 19.33
CA GLN A 22 16.17 -11.99 19.43
C GLN A 22 16.74 -12.41 18.07
N GLN A 23 17.67 -11.60 17.57
CA GLN A 23 18.46 -11.92 16.40
C GLN A 23 19.66 -12.73 16.88
N LYS A 24 19.77 -14.00 16.51
CA LYS A 24 21.01 -14.76 16.72
C LYS A 24 22.06 -14.20 15.77
N MET A 25 22.84 -13.22 16.22
CA MET A 25 23.90 -12.57 15.43
C MET A 25 25.21 -13.39 15.34
N PHE A 26 25.25 -14.62 15.85
CA PHE A 26 26.52 -15.33 16.11
C PHE A 26 26.87 -16.50 15.18
N ASN A 27 26.08 -16.83 14.16
CA ASN A 27 26.43 -17.92 13.24
C ASN A 27 26.73 -17.40 11.83
N PHE A 28 27.95 -16.90 11.64
CA PHE A 28 28.50 -16.49 10.33
C PHE A 28 28.62 -17.66 9.32
N GLN A 29 28.29 -18.89 9.75
CA GLN A 29 28.35 -20.12 8.93
C GLN A 29 26.98 -20.72 8.56
N GLN A 30 25.84 -20.21 9.08
CA GLN A 30 24.53 -20.74 8.68
C GLN A 30 23.98 -20.03 7.45
N LYS A 31 23.99 -20.75 6.33
CA LYS A 31 23.51 -20.33 5.01
C LYS A 31 22.00 -20.06 4.97
N GLU A 32 21.25 -20.50 5.98
CA GLU A 32 19.79 -20.34 6.08
C GLU A 32 19.39 -19.38 7.21
N LYS A 33 18.72 -18.29 6.82
CA LYS A 33 18.16 -17.32 7.76
C LYS A 33 16.91 -17.90 8.40
N GLU A 34 17.05 -18.47 9.60
CA GLU A 34 15.93 -19.04 10.35
C GLU A 34 14.82 -17.98 10.58
N THR A 35 13.56 -18.36 10.35
CA THR A 35 12.43 -17.47 10.61
C THR A 35 12.20 -17.33 12.10
N VAL A 36 12.28 -16.09 12.62
CA VAL A 36 12.17 -15.80 14.06
C VAL A 36 10.76 -15.33 14.43
N ALA A 37 10.06 -14.68 13.51
CA ALA A 37 8.79 -14.03 13.76
C ALA A 37 7.75 -14.35 12.69
N VAL A 38 6.48 -14.27 13.07
CA VAL A 38 5.35 -14.19 12.17
C VAL A 38 4.56 -12.93 12.49
N ALA A 39 4.25 -12.13 11.47
CA ALA A 39 3.59 -10.85 11.64
C ALA A 39 2.43 -10.71 10.66
N CYS A 40 1.32 -10.11 11.10
CA CYS A 40 0.18 -9.85 10.23
C CYS A 40 0.42 -8.60 9.39
N SER A 41 0.25 -8.69 8.08
CA SER A 41 0.35 -7.53 7.19
C SER A 41 -0.73 -6.49 7.41
N TRP A 42 -1.83 -6.82 8.12
CA TRP A 42 -2.95 -5.89 8.34
C TRP A 42 -2.90 -5.27 9.74
N CYS A 43 -3.15 -6.07 10.80
CA CYS A 43 -3.18 -5.55 12.17
C CYS A 43 -1.82 -5.27 12.79
N LYS A 44 -0.72 -5.67 12.14
CA LYS A 44 0.67 -5.53 12.61
C LYS A 44 1.01 -6.30 13.90
N GLU A 45 0.10 -7.13 14.40
CA GLU A 45 0.43 -8.09 15.45
C GLU A 45 1.56 -8.99 15.01
N SER A 46 2.42 -9.35 15.96
CA SER A 46 3.58 -10.18 15.68
C SER A 46 3.86 -11.14 16.83
N TYR A 47 4.27 -12.36 16.47
CA TYR A 47 4.49 -13.45 17.41
C TYR A 47 5.79 -14.18 17.09
N HIS A 48 6.46 -14.72 18.10
CA HIS A 48 7.55 -15.68 17.87
C HIS A 48 6.98 -16.92 17.19
N LEU A 49 7.62 -17.37 16.10
CA LEU A 49 7.11 -18.45 15.27
C LEU A 49 6.93 -19.76 16.06
N LYS A 50 7.92 -20.15 16.87
CA LYS A 50 7.94 -21.47 17.53
C LYS A 50 7.13 -21.56 18.83
N HIS A 51 7.07 -20.49 19.61
CA HIS A 51 6.58 -20.56 21.00
C HIS A 51 5.37 -19.68 21.29
N CYS A 52 5.08 -18.71 20.42
CA CYS A 52 4.02 -17.74 20.68
C CYS A 52 2.88 -17.84 19.68
N PHE A 53 3.16 -18.19 18.43
CA PHE A 53 2.15 -18.37 17.39
C PHE A 53 1.47 -19.74 17.51
N ASN A 54 0.13 -19.77 17.49
CA ASN A 54 -0.66 -20.99 17.57
C ASN A 54 -1.70 -21.05 16.44
N ARG A 55 -2.36 -22.21 16.28
CA ARG A 55 -3.33 -22.46 15.20
C ARG A 55 -4.59 -21.61 15.33
N GLU A 56 -5.03 -21.28 16.55
CA GLU A 56 -6.20 -20.43 16.82
C GLU A 56 -6.07 -19.06 16.15
N LYS A 57 -4.85 -18.48 16.11
CA LYS A 57 -4.56 -17.21 15.42
C LYS A 57 -4.79 -17.26 13.90
N LEU A 58 -4.90 -18.44 13.29
CA LEU A 58 -5.25 -18.58 11.88
C LEU A 58 -6.74 -18.42 11.64
N GLU A 59 -7.56 -18.81 12.61
CA GLU A 59 -9.03 -18.80 12.52
C GLU A 59 -9.62 -17.47 13.01
N GLU A 60 -8.88 -16.73 13.84
CA GLU A 60 -9.30 -15.41 14.33
C GLU A 60 -9.56 -14.39 13.20
N ARG A 61 -10.54 -13.51 13.46
CA ARG A 61 -10.85 -12.39 12.57
C ARG A 61 -9.88 -11.23 12.80
N CYS A 62 -9.12 -10.89 11.77
CA CYS A 62 -8.25 -9.71 11.80
C CYS A 62 -9.03 -8.41 11.92
N HIS A 63 -8.72 -7.63 12.95
CA HIS A 63 -9.29 -6.31 13.22
C HIS A 63 -8.61 -5.17 12.42
N ARG A 64 -7.63 -5.48 11.56
CA ARG A 64 -6.86 -4.52 10.71
C ARG A 64 -6.09 -3.43 11.45
N GLY A 65 -5.97 -3.53 12.78
CA GLY A 65 -5.13 -2.68 13.61
C GLY A 65 -5.57 -1.21 13.64
N GLN A 66 -4.63 -0.33 13.97
CA GLN A 66 -4.86 1.10 14.14
C GLN A 66 -5.24 1.81 12.82
N LEU A 67 -4.78 1.29 11.67
CA LEU A 67 -5.04 1.89 10.36
C LEU A 67 -6.29 1.32 9.67
N ARG A 68 -7.17 0.62 10.41
CA ARG A 68 -8.35 -0.06 9.84
C ARG A 68 -9.29 0.87 9.07
N GLU A 69 -9.40 2.14 9.48
CA GLU A 69 -10.27 3.13 8.85
C GLU A 69 -9.69 3.68 7.54
N LEU A 70 -8.39 3.47 7.31
CA LEU A 70 -7.67 3.95 6.13
C LEU A 70 -7.38 2.82 5.14
N MET A 71 -7.24 1.59 5.63
CA MET A 71 -6.78 0.46 4.85
C MET A 71 -7.91 -0.17 4.02
N VAL A 72 -7.71 -0.21 2.69
CA VAL A 72 -8.60 -0.93 1.78
C VAL A 72 -8.35 -2.43 1.91
N PRO A 73 -9.37 -3.22 2.28
CA PRO A 73 -9.20 -4.64 2.49
C PRO A 73 -9.06 -5.37 1.15
N PRO A 74 -8.37 -6.53 1.11
CA PRO A 74 -8.12 -7.25 -0.14
C PRO A 74 -9.39 -7.67 -0.91
N ASN A 75 -10.50 -7.91 -0.21
CA ASN A 75 -11.77 -8.30 -0.82
C ASN A 75 -12.43 -7.17 -1.64
N TRP A 76 -12.02 -5.91 -1.47
CA TRP A 76 -12.47 -4.79 -2.31
C TRP A 76 -11.64 -4.65 -3.60
N ILE A 77 -10.54 -5.39 -3.73
CA ILE A 77 -9.60 -5.27 -4.84
C ILE A 77 -9.92 -6.34 -5.89
N LEU A 78 -10.66 -5.94 -6.91
CA LEU A 78 -11.09 -6.83 -7.99
C LEU A 78 -10.06 -6.79 -9.11
N ARG A 79 -9.44 -7.93 -9.41
CA ARG A 79 -8.60 -8.05 -10.61
C ARG A 79 -9.48 -8.12 -11.84
N LEU A 80 -9.24 -7.25 -12.81
CA LEU A 80 -9.93 -7.32 -14.09
C LEU A 80 -9.37 -8.48 -14.91
N PRO A 81 -10.22 -9.27 -15.58
CA PRO A 81 -9.76 -10.28 -16.52
C PRO A 81 -8.95 -9.59 -17.61
N ASN A 82 -7.78 -10.17 -17.91
CA ASN A 82 -6.97 -9.69 -19.01
C ASN A 82 -7.77 -9.99 -20.27
N ARG A 83 -8.31 -8.97 -20.95
CA ARG A 83 -9.00 -9.17 -22.23
C ARG A 83 -8.00 -9.82 -23.18
N HIS A 84 -8.06 -11.14 -23.33
CA HIS A 84 -7.40 -11.84 -24.42
C HIS A 84 -7.95 -11.21 -25.70
N ARG A 85 -7.12 -10.40 -26.37
CA ARG A 85 -7.45 -9.88 -27.70
C ARG A 85 -7.74 -11.09 -28.58
N SER A 86 -8.96 -11.15 -29.11
CA SER A 86 -9.28 -11.92 -30.30
C SER A 86 -8.17 -11.68 -31.33
N LYS A 87 -7.53 -12.76 -31.79
CA LYS A 87 -6.49 -12.73 -32.82
C LYS A 87 -7.14 -12.39 -34.16
N HIS A 88 -7.44 -11.13 -34.44
CA HIS A 88 -7.66 -10.67 -35.81
C HIS A 88 -7.29 -9.19 -35.97
N LYS A 89 -6.35 -8.95 -36.89
CA LYS A 89 -5.88 -7.66 -37.46
C LYS A 89 -5.13 -6.72 -36.49
N GLN A 90 -4.04 -6.05 -36.83
CA GLN A 90 -3.21 -5.93 -38.02
C GLN A 90 -1.86 -5.33 -37.53
N HIS A 91 -0.80 -5.52 -38.31
CA HIS A 91 0.52 -4.96 -38.08
C HIS A 91 0.48 -3.43 -37.88
N THR A 92 0.91 -2.93 -36.72
CA THR A 92 1.66 -1.66 -36.57
C THR A 92 2.36 -1.60 -35.20
N ASN A 93 3.62 -1.14 -35.24
CA ASN A 93 4.52 -0.70 -34.18
C ASN A 93 4.54 -1.41 -32.80
N ARG A 94 5.64 -2.14 -32.57
CA ARG A 94 6.13 -2.56 -31.25
C ARG A 94 6.59 -1.33 -30.44
N GLN A 95 5.69 -0.70 -29.70
CA GLN A 95 6.08 0.12 -28.53
C GLN A 95 5.46 -0.48 -27.26
N SER A 96 6.36 -0.92 -26.38
CA SER A 96 6.19 -1.45 -25.02
C SER A 96 4.92 -2.27 -24.73
N ARG A 97 5.03 -3.59 -24.90
CA ARG A 97 4.16 -4.58 -24.25
C ARG A 97 4.37 -4.53 -22.73
N LYS A 98 3.34 -4.17 -21.95
CA LYS A 98 3.18 -4.69 -20.57
C LYS A 98 1.71 -5.05 -20.33
N PRO A 99 1.42 -6.22 -19.75
CA PRO A 99 0.06 -6.56 -19.34
C PRO A 99 -0.25 -5.71 -18.11
N THR A 100 -1.04 -4.65 -18.27
CA THR A 100 -1.64 -4.02 -17.10
C THR A 100 -2.59 -5.06 -16.51
N ARG A 101 -2.14 -5.80 -15.48
CA ARG A 101 -3.05 -6.54 -14.59
C ARG A 101 -3.86 -5.48 -13.86
N GLN A 102 -4.82 -4.89 -14.57
CA GLN A 102 -5.67 -3.82 -14.09
C GLN A 102 -6.53 -4.38 -12.97
N PHE A 103 -6.73 -3.58 -11.94
CA PHE A 103 -7.63 -3.88 -10.85
C PHE A 103 -8.52 -2.66 -10.64
N VAL A 104 -9.68 -2.86 -10.03
CA VAL A 104 -10.56 -1.80 -9.60
C VAL A 104 -10.83 -2.01 -8.12
N VAL A 105 -10.90 -0.91 -7.37
CA VAL A 105 -11.34 -0.97 -5.99
C VAL A 105 -12.84 -0.71 -5.95
N LYS A 106 -13.60 -1.73 -5.54
CA LYS A 106 -15.05 -1.67 -5.40
C LYS A 106 -15.43 -2.30 -4.06
N PRO A 107 -16.14 -1.56 -3.19
CA PRO A 107 -16.74 -2.15 -2.00
C PRO A 107 -17.68 -3.29 -2.36
N ASN A 108 -17.52 -4.43 -1.70
CA ASN A 108 -18.52 -5.51 -1.75
C ASN A 108 -19.67 -5.20 -0.77
N ASP A 109 -19.32 -4.66 0.39
CA ASP A 109 -20.18 -4.19 1.46
C ASP A 109 -19.55 -2.94 2.11
N TRP A 110 -20.35 -1.94 2.45
CA TRP A 110 -19.84 -0.73 3.12
C TRP A 110 -19.72 -0.93 4.64
N SER A 111 -20.53 -1.80 5.23
CA SER A 111 -20.60 -2.06 6.69
C SER A 111 -19.35 -2.68 7.29
N GLY A 112 -18.53 -3.38 6.49
CA GLY A 112 -17.28 -4.01 6.92
C GLY A 112 -16.01 -3.27 6.46
N GLY A 113 -16.16 -2.13 5.81
CA GLY A 113 -15.10 -1.37 5.14
C GLY A 113 -14.43 -0.29 5.99
N PRO A 114 -13.32 0.29 5.52
CA PRO A 114 -12.80 1.55 6.03
C PRO A 114 -13.83 2.67 5.83
N SER A 115 -14.07 3.49 6.85
CA SER A 115 -14.90 4.69 6.71
C SER A 115 -14.21 5.82 5.93
N GLN A 116 -12.87 5.76 5.82
CA GLN A 116 -12.03 6.82 5.27
C GLN A 116 -10.85 6.26 4.45
N PRO A 117 -11.12 5.47 3.40
CA PRO A 117 -10.08 4.80 2.63
C PRO A 117 -9.03 5.79 2.12
N LEU A 118 -7.76 5.46 2.31
CA LEU A 118 -6.63 6.30 1.92
C LEU A 118 -6.02 5.82 0.60
N ILE A 119 -5.81 6.73 -0.35
CA ILE A 119 -4.89 6.52 -1.47
C ILE A 119 -3.64 7.38 -1.25
N VAL A 120 -2.47 6.81 -1.52
CA VAL A 120 -1.18 7.47 -1.31
C VAL A 120 -0.47 7.60 -2.65
N PHE A 121 -0.07 8.83 -2.99
CA PHE A 121 0.83 9.10 -4.10
C PHE A 121 2.19 9.50 -3.56
N VAL A 122 3.24 8.79 -3.95
CA VAL A 122 4.61 9.06 -3.49
C VAL A 122 5.47 9.39 -4.70
N ASN A 123 6.27 10.44 -4.57
CA ASN A 123 7.40 10.70 -5.46
C ASN A 123 8.69 10.17 -4.82
N PRO A 124 9.23 9.02 -5.26
CA PRO A 124 10.39 8.40 -4.61
C PRO A 124 11.66 9.26 -4.68
N LYS A 125 11.74 10.14 -5.70
CA LYS A 125 12.90 11.00 -5.96
C LYS A 125 12.94 12.25 -5.06
N SER A 126 11.84 12.58 -4.37
CA SER A 126 11.76 13.75 -3.50
C SER A 126 12.58 13.60 -2.21
N GLY A 127 13.15 14.70 -1.75
CA GLY A 127 13.73 14.84 -0.42
C GLY A 127 15.01 14.04 -0.17
N GLY A 128 15.85 13.82 -1.18
CA GLY A 128 17.14 13.13 -1.02
C GLY A 128 16.97 11.67 -0.57
N ASN A 129 16.22 10.87 -1.33
CA ASN A 129 15.84 9.48 -1.04
C ASN A 129 14.85 9.28 0.12
N LYS A 130 14.35 10.34 0.77
CA LYS A 130 13.25 10.22 1.75
C LYS A 130 11.98 9.67 1.10
N GLY A 131 11.70 9.99 -0.17
CA GLY A 131 10.56 9.44 -0.92
C GLY A 131 10.59 7.92 -1.07
N SER A 132 11.72 7.35 -1.47
CA SER A 132 11.85 5.88 -1.56
C SER A 132 11.63 5.17 -0.22
N LYS A 133 12.14 5.77 0.87
CA LYS A 133 11.89 5.25 2.23
C LYS A 133 10.41 5.35 2.60
N ALA A 134 9.77 6.49 2.35
CA ALA A 134 8.35 6.70 2.60
C ALA A 134 7.48 5.71 1.81
N LEU A 135 7.80 5.48 0.52
CA LEU A 135 7.11 4.50 -0.32
C LEU A 135 7.16 3.10 0.31
N HIS A 136 8.35 2.65 0.72
CA HIS A 136 8.53 1.34 1.33
C HIS A 136 7.75 1.23 2.65
N THR A 137 7.86 2.23 3.52
CA THR A 137 7.16 2.28 4.80
C THR A 137 5.65 2.28 4.61
N LEU A 138 5.10 3.07 3.67
CA LEU A 138 3.66 3.15 3.43
C LEU A 138 3.12 1.86 2.80
N CYS A 139 3.87 1.22 1.89
CA CYS A 139 3.55 -0.12 1.40
C CYS A 139 3.56 -1.18 2.51
N TRP A 140 4.40 -1.00 3.53
CA TRP A 140 4.42 -1.87 4.70
C TRP A 140 3.24 -1.60 5.63
N LEU A 141 2.84 -0.33 5.83
CA LEU A 141 1.78 0.07 6.75
C LEU A 141 0.38 -0.16 6.18
N LEU A 142 0.16 0.15 4.92
CA LEU A 142 -1.12 0.07 4.20
C LEU A 142 -1.16 -1.15 3.28
N ASN A 143 -2.26 -1.32 2.55
CA ASN A 143 -2.27 -2.24 1.43
C ASN A 143 -1.37 -1.70 0.31
N PRO A 144 -0.40 -2.46 -0.23
CA PRO A 144 0.45 -1.99 -1.33
C PRO A 144 -0.31 -1.51 -2.57
N ARG A 145 -1.58 -1.93 -2.73
CA ARG A 145 -2.47 -1.45 -3.81
C ARG A 145 -3.07 -0.06 -3.57
N GLN A 146 -2.83 0.53 -2.40
CA GLN A 146 -3.18 1.91 -2.05
C GLN A 146 -2.03 2.89 -2.28
N VAL A 147 -0.81 2.39 -2.48
CA VAL A 147 0.40 3.21 -2.54
C VAL A 147 0.94 3.21 -3.96
N PHE A 148 1.00 4.39 -4.55
CA PHE A 148 1.33 4.60 -5.95
C PHE A 148 2.60 5.42 -6.09
N ASP A 149 3.58 4.86 -6.79
CA ASP A 149 4.75 5.60 -7.27
C ASP A 149 4.33 6.45 -8.48
N ILE A 150 4.24 7.77 -8.27
CA ILE A 150 3.79 8.71 -9.29
C ILE A 150 4.77 8.80 -10.48
N THR A 151 6.05 8.50 -10.26
CA THR A 151 7.08 8.55 -11.31
C THR A 151 7.02 7.31 -12.20
N SER A 152 6.88 6.13 -11.60
CA SER A 152 6.78 4.85 -12.32
C SER A 152 5.49 4.73 -13.12
N LEU A 153 4.39 5.29 -12.60
CA LEU A 153 3.07 5.24 -13.23
C LEU A 153 2.79 6.41 -14.17
N LYS A 154 3.77 7.30 -14.38
CA LYS A 154 3.63 8.51 -15.21
C LYS A 154 2.43 9.37 -14.78
N GLY A 155 2.22 9.51 -13.48
CA GLY A 155 1.20 10.36 -12.89
C GLY A 155 0.18 9.63 -12.02
N PRO A 156 -0.74 10.40 -11.39
CA PRO A 156 -1.69 9.87 -10.41
C PRO A 156 -2.98 9.34 -11.04
N LYS A 157 -3.17 9.56 -12.35
CA LYS A 157 -4.39 9.23 -13.11
C LYS A 157 -4.85 7.78 -12.88
N PHE A 158 -3.94 6.82 -13.01
CA PHE A 158 -4.27 5.41 -12.82
C PHE A 158 -4.79 5.12 -11.41
N GLY A 159 -4.14 5.66 -10.37
CA GLY A 159 -4.59 5.45 -8.99
C GLY A 159 -5.98 6.05 -8.74
N LEU A 160 -6.22 7.27 -9.25
CA LEU A 160 -7.51 7.95 -9.15
C LEU A 160 -8.63 7.18 -9.88
N GLU A 161 -8.38 6.67 -11.08
CA GLU A 161 -9.35 5.88 -11.83
C GLU A 161 -9.73 4.57 -11.12
N VAL A 162 -8.74 3.86 -10.56
CA VAL A 162 -8.96 2.60 -9.86
C VAL A 162 -9.79 2.79 -8.58
N TYR A 163 -9.70 3.95 -7.94
CA TYR A 163 -10.42 4.30 -6.71
C TYR A 163 -11.67 5.17 -6.97
N ARG A 164 -12.07 5.36 -8.24
CA ARG A 164 -13.20 6.21 -8.64
C ARG A 164 -14.55 5.83 -8.00
N LYS A 165 -14.70 4.59 -7.52
CA LYS A 165 -15.92 4.15 -6.83
C LYS A 165 -16.00 4.56 -5.35
N LEU A 166 -14.92 5.11 -4.80
CA LEU A 166 -14.81 5.53 -3.39
C LEU A 166 -14.89 7.04 -3.19
N VAL A 167 -15.30 7.81 -4.21
CA VAL A 167 -15.20 9.29 -4.27
C VAL A 167 -15.67 10.00 -2.99
N THR A 168 -16.76 9.56 -2.36
CA THR A 168 -17.37 10.26 -1.21
C THR A 168 -16.60 10.12 0.11
N GLN A 169 -15.78 9.08 0.25
CA GLN A 169 -15.05 8.78 1.50
C GLN A 169 -13.53 8.77 1.32
N LEU A 170 -13.06 8.86 0.07
CA LEU A 170 -11.66 8.76 -0.28
C LEU A 170 -10.86 9.93 0.32
N ARG A 171 -9.72 9.60 0.92
CA ARG A 171 -8.70 10.56 1.34
C ARG A 171 -7.46 10.35 0.50
N ILE A 172 -6.73 11.43 0.22
CA ILE A 172 -5.48 11.39 -0.55
C ILE A 172 -4.34 11.84 0.35
N LEU A 173 -3.25 11.07 0.39
CA LEU A 173 -1.97 11.50 0.94
C LEU A 173 -0.98 11.67 -0.22
N VAL A 174 -0.39 12.85 -0.34
CA VAL A 174 0.64 13.15 -1.33
C VAL A 174 1.98 13.31 -0.63
N CYS A 175 2.91 12.40 -0.90
CA CYS A 175 4.28 12.45 -0.39
C CYS A 175 5.22 12.98 -1.47
N GLY A 176 5.63 14.25 -1.35
CA GLY A 176 6.45 14.92 -2.36
C GLY A 176 6.71 16.37 -2.01
N GLY A 177 7.03 17.17 -3.02
CA GLY A 177 7.01 18.64 -2.93
C GLY A 177 5.88 19.25 -3.75
N ASP A 178 5.87 20.58 -3.88
CA ASP A 178 4.76 21.33 -4.49
C ASP A 178 4.42 20.86 -5.92
N GLY A 179 5.42 20.56 -6.75
CA GLY A 179 5.19 20.03 -8.10
C GLY A 179 4.47 18.67 -8.11
N THR A 180 4.66 17.83 -7.08
CA THR A 180 3.93 16.55 -6.96
C THR A 180 2.48 16.79 -6.53
N VAL A 181 2.24 17.75 -5.64
CA VAL A 181 0.90 18.16 -5.20
C VAL A 181 0.13 18.77 -6.37
N GLY A 182 0.74 19.71 -7.09
CA GLY A 182 0.15 20.33 -8.28
C GLY A 182 -0.22 19.30 -9.36
N TRP A 183 0.61 18.27 -9.57
CA TRP A 183 0.28 17.20 -10.52
C TRP A 183 -0.95 16.39 -10.10
N VAL A 184 -1.12 16.12 -8.80
CA VAL A 184 -2.32 15.44 -8.28
C VAL A 184 -3.57 16.31 -8.47
N LEU A 185 -3.49 17.59 -8.09
CA LEU A 185 -4.60 18.55 -8.25
C LEU A 185 -5.00 18.70 -9.72
N GLN A 186 -4.03 18.96 -10.61
CA GLN A 186 -4.27 19.07 -12.06
C GLN A 186 -4.91 17.80 -12.63
N THR A 187 -4.52 16.62 -12.13
CA THR A 187 -5.13 15.36 -12.58
C THR A 187 -6.56 15.19 -12.08
N LEU A 188 -6.89 15.67 -10.87
CA LEU A 188 -8.27 15.68 -10.37
C LEU A 188 -9.15 16.59 -11.24
N ASP A 189 -8.66 17.77 -11.62
CA ASP A 189 -9.35 18.66 -12.56
C ASP A 189 -9.57 18.00 -13.91
N ASN A 190 -8.52 17.41 -14.50
CA ASN A 190 -8.58 16.72 -15.79
C ASN A 190 -9.51 15.50 -15.80
N LEU A 191 -9.78 14.91 -14.62
CA LEU A 191 -10.70 13.79 -14.47
C LEU A 191 -12.12 14.22 -14.10
N ASN A 192 -12.39 15.52 -14.05
CA ASN A 192 -13.65 16.12 -13.62
C ASN A 192 -14.13 15.46 -12.31
N TRP A 193 -13.29 15.54 -11.28
CA TRP A 193 -13.60 14.91 -10.01
C TRP A 193 -14.78 15.64 -9.32
N PRO A 194 -15.85 14.94 -8.90
CA PRO A 194 -17.11 15.59 -8.49
C PRO A 194 -16.95 16.60 -7.34
N ALA A 195 -16.08 16.28 -6.39
CA ALA A 195 -15.72 17.15 -5.28
C ALA A 195 -14.31 16.80 -4.83
N TYR A 196 -13.48 17.81 -4.55
CA TYR A 196 -12.11 17.58 -4.09
C TYR A 196 -12.10 16.73 -2.81
N PRO A 197 -11.49 15.54 -2.83
CA PRO A 197 -11.36 14.74 -1.62
C PRO A 197 -10.41 15.43 -0.62
N PRO A 198 -10.51 15.14 0.69
CA PRO A 198 -9.53 15.61 1.66
C PRO A 198 -8.12 15.16 1.26
N ILE A 199 -7.21 16.12 1.08
CA ILE A 199 -5.81 15.90 0.68
C ILE A 199 -4.90 16.32 1.84
N SER A 200 -4.00 15.43 2.23
CA SER A 200 -2.89 15.71 3.14
C SER A 200 -1.58 15.68 2.37
N ILE A 201 -0.65 16.57 2.73
CA ILE A 201 0.68 16.63 2.11
C ILE A 201 1.70 16.14 3.14
N MET A 202 2.53 15.18 2.76
CA MET A 202 3.73 14.80 3.50
C MET A 202 4.93 15.48 2.82
N PRO A 203 5.46 16.57 3.38
CA PRO A 203 6.55 17.30 2.78
C PRO A 203 7.83 16.46 2.75
N LEU A 204 8.31 16.16 1.54
CA LEU A 204 9.57 15.43 1.31
C LEU A 204 10.61 16.37 0.70
N GLY A 205 11.10 17.34 1.48
CA GLY A 205 12.09 18.34 1.03
C GLY A 205 12.34 19.45 2.06
N THR A 206 13.29 20.34 1.77
CA THR A 206 13.50 21.61 2.48
C THR A 206 12.86 22.73 1.64
N GLY A 207 11.86 23.43 2.18
CA GLY A 207 11.10 24.45 1.45
C GLY A 207 9.80 23.93 0.83
N ASN A 208 8.85 23.48 1.66
CA ASN A 208 7.48 23.20 1.22
C ASN A 208 6.56 24.30 1.78
N ASP A 209 6.24 25.28 0.95
CA ASP A 209 5.40 26.41 1.35
C ASP A 209 3.95 25.98 1.59
N LEU A 210 3.52 24.85 1.00
CA LEU A 210 2.21 24.23 1.22
C LEU A 210 2.09 23.40 2.52
N SER A 211 3.17 23.30 3.31
CA SER A 211 3.19 22.53 4.56
C SER A 211 3.21 23.38 5.83
N ARG A 212 3.15 24.70 5.67
CA ARG A 212 2.97 25.68 6.76
C ARG A 212 1.49 26.05 6.88
#